data_AF-A0A9W8HT86-F1
#
_entry.id   AF-A0A9W8HT86-F1
#
_cell.length_a   1.000
_cell.length_b   1.000
_cell.length_c   1.000
_cell.angle_alpha   90.00
_cell.angle_beta   90.00
_cell.angle_gamma   90.00
#
_symmetry.space_group_name_H-M   'P 1'
#
loop_
_entity.id
_entity.type
_entity.pdbx_description
1 polymer ?
#
loop_
_entity_poly.entity_id
_entity_poly.type
_entity_poly.pdbx_seq_one_letter_code
_entity_poly.pdbx_strand_id
1 'polypeptide(L)'
;MVGLFYNFMGELRNLVSQATHTPTHSFIKELDKHGKLLRCYTQNIDSLEKRIGLETAFRKPQPADLDCKSTNLSRVKKEKDSEAQLSEGSVAATDGGDGSCRGSQQLSSSGSCTPDVNEATAAPTSQKPGAAAKTPTASTTTRRRKRQATLDKSFTKAVQLHGDLDNVICTICHTRYPFTTQLAQEFCEGAPPPCPRCKEIETIRDIVGKRSVATGFLRPDIVLYNETHPQGELIGELNEYDLKRRPDLLIVIGTSLKIPGV
;
A
#
# COMPACT_ATOMS: atom_id res chain seq x y z
N MET A 1 12.36 -22.02 14.32
CA MET A 1 12.71 -20.70 13.74
C MET A 1 11.53 -20.06 13.04
N VAL A 2 10.82 -20.76 12.14
CA VAL A 2 9.61 -20.23 11.48
C VAL A 2 8.53 -19.82 12.50
N GLY A 3 8.20 -20.66 13.48
CA GLY A 3 7.14 -20.34 14.45
C GLY A 3 7.42 -19.14 15.35
N LEU A 4 8.70 -18.81 15.61
CA LEU A 4 9.05 -17.61 16.37
C LEU A 4 8.70 -16.33 15.60
N PHE A 5 8.94 -16.32 14.29
CA PHE A 5 8.57 -15.20 13.44
C PHE A 5 7.07 -14.98 13.44
N TYR A 6 6.28 -16.03 13.24
CA TYR A 6 4.82 -15.91 13.21
C TYR A 6 4.26 -15.47 14.56
N ASN A 7 4.72 -16.07 15.65
CA ASN A 7 4.29 -15.68 16.99
C ASN A 7 4.61 -14.20 17.27
N PHE A 8 5.84 -13.77 17.00
CA PHE A 8 6.25 -12.37 17.15
C PHE A 8 5.39 -11.42 16.29
N MET A 9 5.10 -11.77 15.04
CA MET A 9 4.32 -10.90 14.16
C MET A 9 2.84 -10.83 14.57
N GLY A 10 2.28 -11.91 15.12
CA GLY A 10 0.95 -11.92 15.72
C GLY A 10 0.87 -11.01 16.96
N GLU A 11 1.82 -11.14 17.88
CA GLU A 11 1.92 -10.29 19.07
C GLU A 11 2.13 -8.81 18.69
N LEU A 12 3.06 -8.54 17.77
CA LEU A 12 3.32 -7.19 17.27
C LEU A 12 2.07 -6.56 16.66
N ARG A 13 1.31 -7.30 15.85
CA ARG A 13 0.07 -6.80 15.26
C ARG A 13 -0.96 -6.44 16.33
N ASN A 14 -1.06 -7.23 17.41
CA ASN A 14 -1.96 -6.95 18.53
C ASN A 14 -1.53 -5.72 19.34
N LEU A 15 -0.23 -5.52 19.54
CA LEU A 15 0.29 -4.32 20.21
C LEU A 15 0.07 -3.08 19.36
N VAL A 16 0.39 -3.16 18.06
CA VAL A 16 0.23 -2.08 17.11
C VAL A 16 -1.23 -1.68 16.94
N SER A 17 -2.19 -2.62 16.96
CA SER A 17 -3.61 -2.29 16.83
C SER A 17 -4.13 -1.47 18.02
N GLN A 18 -3.56 -1.66 19.21
CA GLN A 18 -3.92 -0.94 20.44
C GLN A 18 -3.10 0.34 20.63
N ALA A 19 -1.97 0.47 19.94
CA ALA A 19 -1.07 1.61 20.09
C ALA A 19 -1.69 2.91 19.55
N THR A 20 -1.43 4.00 20.29
CA THR A 20 -1.71 5.37 19.86
C THR A 20 -0.44 6.02 19.32
N HIS A 21 -0.61 7.03 18.46
CA HIS A 21 0.51 7.78 17.91
C HIS A 21 1.22 8.58 19.02
N THR A 22 2.54 8.71 18.91
CA THR A 22 3.37 9.41 19.91
C THR A 22 3.41 10.93 19.68
N PRO A 23 3.90 11.74 20.64
CA PRO A 23 4.09 13.18 20.43
C PRO A 23 4.99 13.52 19.22
N THR A 24 5.96 12.66 18.89
CA THR A 24 6.78 12.80 17.68
C THR A 24 5.94 12.74 16.40
N HIS A 25 4.96 11.84 16.34
CA HIS A 25 4.04 11.76 15.21
C HIS A 25 3.20 13.04 15.10
N SER A 26 2.71 13.56 16.23
CA SER A 26 1.98 14.83 16.28
C SER A 26 2.84 16.00 15.81
N PHE A 27 4.11 16.05 16.20
CA PHE A 27 5.07 17.05 15.70
C PHE A 27 5.25 16.96 14.18
N ILE A 28 5.45 15.77 13.63
CA ILE A 28 5.59 15.58 12.17
C ILE A 28 4.29 15.99 11.45
N LYS A 29 3.12 15.65 11.99
CA LYS A 29 1.84 16.07 11.43
C LYS A 29 1.65 17.58 11.44
N GLU A 30 2.15 18.26 12.46
CA GLU A 30 2.09 19.72 12.55
C GLU A 30 3.01 20.40 11.50
N LEU A 31 4.18 19.80 11.20
CA LEU A 31 5.02 20.25 10.08
C LEU A 31 4.30 20.12 8.73
N ASP A 32 3.53 19.04 8.54
CA ASP A 32 2.72 18.83 7.33
C ASP A 32 1.61 19.88 7.20
N LYS A 33 0.85 20.13 8.28
CA LYS A 33 -0.20 21.17 8.30
C LYS A 33 0.33 22.56 7.95
N HIS A 34 1.53 22.89 8.42
CA HIS A 34 2.18 24.17 8.12
C HIS A 34 2.91 24.20 6.76
N GLY A 35 2.83 23.14 5.95
CA GLY A 35 3.48 23.08 4.64
C GLY A 35 5.00 23.03 4.70
N LYS A 36 5.58 22.69 5.87
CA LYS A 36 7.03 22.60 6.10
C LYS A 36 7.57 21.18 5.94
N LEU A 37 6.70 20.16 5.97
CA LEU A 37 7.09 18.78 5.72
C LEU A 37 7.18 18.51 4.22
N LEU A 38 8.40 18.26 3.73
CA LEU A 38 8.62 17.74 2.39
C LEU A 38 8.22 16.25 2.32
N ARG A 39 8.84 15.44 3.18
CA ARG A 39 8.57 14.01 3.30
C ARG A 39 9.01 13.48 4.66
N CYS A 40 8.31 12.47 5.15
CA CYS A 40 8.72 11.61 6.24
C CYS A 40 9.06 10.23 5.65
N TYR A 41 10.31 9.79 5.78
CA TYR A 41 10.71 8.42 5.43
C TYR A 41 10.77 7.60 6.73
N THR A 42 9.88 6.62 6.86
CA THR A 42 9.77 5.81 8.08
C THR A 42 10.26 4.39 7.84
N GLN A 43 11.06 3.87 8.78
CA GLN A 43 11.47 2.47 8.82
C GLN A 43 10.48 1.59 9.58
N ASN A 44 9.49 2.21 10.24
CA ASN A 44 8.50 1.51 11.05
C ASN A 44 7.44 0.85 10.16
N ILE A 45 6.90 -0.26 10.66
CA ILE A 45 5.84 -1.06 10.01
C ILE A 45 4.49 -0.95 10.74
N ASP A 46 4.41 -0.09 11.76
CA ASP A 46 3.25 0.05 12.65
C ASP A 46 2.09 0.90 12.07
N SER A 47 2.36 1.61 10.96
CA SER A 47 1.42 2.50 10.26
C SER A 47 0.85 3.62 11.15
N LEU A 48 1.55 4.05 12.19
CA LEU A 48 1.05 5.13 13.06
C LEU A 48 1.02 6.50 12.36
N GLU A 49 1.89 6.73 11.37
CA GLU A 49 1.88 7.92 10.51
C GLU A 49 0.57 8.03 9.73
N LYS A 50 0.09 6.91 9.21
CA LYS A 50 -1.19 6.83 8.49
C LYS A 50 -2.36 7.16 9.41
N ARG A 51 -2.34 6.68 10.67
CA ARG A 51 -3.41 6.92 11.65
C ARG A 51 -3.55 8.38 12.06
N ILE A 52 -2.45 9.14 12.07
CA ILE A 52 -2.50 10.59 12.32
C ILE A 52 -2.83 11.40 11.04
N GLY A 53 -3.16 10.70 9.95
CA GLY A 53 -3.59 11.30 8.69
C GLY A 53 -2.44 11.82 7.83
N LEU A 54 -1.22 11.29 7.97
CA LEU A 54 -0.20 11.48 6.94
C LEU A 54 -0.48 10.53 5.78
N GLU A 55 -0.47 11.08 4.58
CA GLU A 55 -0.77 10.31 3.38
C GLU A 55 0.38 9.35 3.05
N THR A 56 0.10 8.06 2.96
CA THR A 56 1.12 7.04 2.62
C THR A 56 0.94 6.45 1.22
N ALA A 57 -0.19 6.71 0.57
CA ALA A 57 -0.51 6.10 -0.70
C ALA A 57 0.29 6.68 -1.88
N PHE A 58 0.61 5.80 -2.82
CA PHE A 58 1.19 6.15 -4.11
C PHE A 58 0.06 6.30 -5.14
N ARG A 59 -0.34 7.53 -5.46
CA ARG A 59 -1.40 7.81 -6.45
C ARG A 59 -0.87 8.41 -7.73
N LYS A 60 -1.56 8.14 -8.85
CA LYS A 60 -1.36 8.91 -10.08
C LYS A 60 -2.01 10.30 -9.93
N PRO A 61 -1.46 11.36 -10.55
CA PRO A 61 -2.09 12.68 -10.51
C PRO A 61 -3.49 12.62 -11.13
N GLN A 62 -4.50 13.12 -10.41
CA GLN A 62 -5.82 13.30 -11.01
C GLN A 62 -5.89 14.67 -11.71
N PRO A 63 -6.77 14.83 -12.73
CA PRO A 63 -6.90 16.10 -13.45
C PRO A 63 -7.18 17.31 -12.55
N ALA A 64 -7.92 17.12 -11.45
CA ALA A 64 -8.24 18.18 -10.49
C ALA A 64 -7.04 18.70 -9.67
N ASP A 65 -5.96 17.92 -9.56
CA ASP A 65 -4.75 18.32 -8.79
C ASP A 65 -3.86 19.30 -9.57
N LEU A 66 -4.12 19.50 -10.87
CA LEU A 66 -3.30 20.34 -11.76
C LEU A 66 -3.73 21.81 -11.80
N ASP A 67 -4.91 22.14 -11.26
CA ASP A 67 -5.49 23.49 -11.34
C ASP A 67 -5.01 24.45 -10.22
N CYS A 68 -4.20 23.97 -9.26
CA CYS A 68 -3.79 24.77 -8.10
C CYS A 68 -2.26 24.81 -7.92
N LYS A 69 -1.49 25.30 -8.91
CA LYS A 69 -0.11 25.79 -8.67
C LYS A 69 0.25 26.93 -9.62
N SER A 70 -0.08 28.17 -9.24
CA SER A 70 0.75 29.36 -9.47
C SER A 70 0.15 30.60 -8.80
N THR A 71 0.38 30.76 -7.50
CA THR A 71 0.60 32.11 -6.94
C THR A 71 1.92 32.09 -6.18
N ASN A 72 2.91 32.74 -6.79
CA ASN A 72 4.09 33.22 -6.10
C ASN A 72 3.63 34.12 -4.96
N LEU A 73 3.83 33.73 -3.70
CA LEU A 73 3.73 34.66 -2.58
C LEU A 73 5.13 34.98 -2.06
N SER A 74 5.85 35.75 -2.87
CA SER A 74 6.89 36.63 -2.40
C SER A 74 6.24 37.84 -1.70
N ARG A 75 6.54 37.99 -0.40
CA ARG A 75 6.86 39.28 0.24
C ARG A 75 5.74 40.34 0.33
N VAL A 76 5.08 40.42 1.50
CA VAL A 76 4.61 41.71 2.05
C VAL A 76 4.97 41.78 3.55
N LYS A 77 5.63 42.88 3.92
CA LYS A 77 5.96 43.27 5.30
C LYS A 77 4.70 43.84 5.97
N LYS A 78 4.41 43.32 7.17
CA LYS A 78 4.08 43.97 8.46
C LYS A 78 3.46 45.38 8.47
N GLU A 79 2.29 45.48 9.11
CA GLU A 79 1.78 46.53 10.04
C GLU A 79 0.38 46.05 10.49
N LYS A 80 0.16 45.48 11.69
CA LYS A 80 -0.05 45.99 13.06
C LYS A 80 -1.36 46.81 13.27
N ASP A 81 -2.01 46.51 14.40
CA ASP A 81 -3.18 47.13 15.07
C ASP A 81 -4.54 46.53 14.67
N SER A 82 -5.54 46.30 15.52
CA SER A 82 -5.74 46.33 16.98
C SER A 82 -7.12 45.71 17.28
N GLU A 83 -7.28 45.12 18.47
CA GLU A 83 -8.49 44.80 19.27
C GLU A 83 -9.91 44.84 18.67
N ALA A 84 -10.72 43.80 18.96
CA ALA A 84 -11.84 43.87 19.92
C ALA A 84 -12.67 42.56 19.98
N GLN A 85 -13.23 42.31 21.18
CA GLN A 85 -13.97 41.15 21.66
C GLN A 85 -15.49 41.15 21.30
N LEU A 86 -16.14 40.04 21.71
CA LEU A 86 -17.56 39.83 22.15
C LEU A 86 -18.40 38.93 21.20
N SER A 87 -18.69 37.67 21.58
CA SER A 87 -19.92 37.13 22.29
C SER A 87 -21.09 36.93 21.31
N GLU A 88 -22.05 36.00 21.39
CA GLU A 88 -22.53 34.94 22.30
C GLU A 88 -23.68 34.16 21.56
N GLY A 89 -24.12 32.99 22.07
CA GLY A 89 -25.49 32.43 21.93
C GLY A 89 -25.76 31.47 20.75
N SER A 90 -25.94 30.15 20.94
CA SER A 90 -27.13 29.40 21.45
C SER A 90 -28.29 29.28 20.43
N VAL A 91 -28.67 28.04 20.04
CA VAL A 91 -29.98 27.38 20.33
C VAL A 91 -30.09 25.99 19.68
N ALA A 92 -30.89 25.12 20.33
CA ALA A 92 -31.21 23.72 20.02
C ALA A 92 -32.52 23.53 19.23
N ALA A 93 -32.74 22.33 18.67
CA ALA A 93 -34.03 21.62 18.40
C ALA A 93 -33.77 20.46 17.39
N THR A 94 -33.99 19.16 17.68
CA THR A 94 -35.23 18.33 17.52
C THR A 94 -35.77 18.33 16.08
N ASP A 95 -36.25 17.27 15.40
CA ASP A 95 -36.90 15.99 15.73
C ASP A 95 -37.09 15.15 14.43
N GLY A 96 -37.39 13.84 14.56
CA GLY A 96 -38.17 12.97 13.63
C GLY A 96 -37.59 12.62 12.24
N GLY A 97 -37.77 11.44 11.63
CA GLY A 97 -38.64 10.28 11.86
C GLY A 97 -38.89 9.56 10.52
N ASP A 98 -39.16 8.24 10.57
CA ASP A 98 -39.60 7.30 9.52
C ASP A 98 -38.61 6.88 8.40
N GLY A 99 -38.54 5.63 7.94
CA GLY A 99 -39.31 4.42 8.26
C GLY A 99 -39.15 3.36 7.16
N SER A 100 -39.29 2.07 7.53
CA SER A 100 -39.61 0.91 6.66
C SER A 100 -38.56 0.44 5.62
N CYS A 101 -38.37 -0.85 5.27
CA CYS A 101 -39.17 -2.07 5.34
C CYS A 101 -38.25 -3.33 5.37
N ARG A 102 -38.80 -4.41 5.92
CA ARG A 102 -38.48 -5.86 5.81
C ARG A 102 -38.05 -6.29 4.38
N GLY A 103 -37.23 -7.31 4.12
CA GLY A 103 -37.06 -8.63 4.74
C GLY A 103 -37.55 -9.71 3.76
N SER A 104 -36.70 -10.72 3.43
CA SER A 104 -37.00 -12.13 3.00
C SER A 104 -35.71 -12.75 2.41
N GLN A 105 -35.09 -13.76 3.05
CA GLN A 105 -35.29 -15.22 2.85
C GLN A 105 -35.00 -15.65 1.38
N GLN A 106 -33.86 -16.29 1.06
CA GLN A 106 -33.41 -17.67 1.32
C GLN A 106 -34.11 -18.74 0.45
N LEU A 107 -33.33 -19.77 0.06
CA LEU A 107 -33.62 -21.05 -0.65
C LEU A 107 -32.89 -21.13 -2.02
N SER A 108 -31.81 -21.93 -2.17
CA SER A 108 -31.76 -23.41 -2.40
C SER A 108 -32.43 -23.79 -3.73
N SER A 109 -31.97 -24.69 -4.60
CA SER A 109 -31.05 -25.82 -4.51
C SER A 109 -30.92 -26.45 -5.92
N SER A 110 -29.84 -27.20 -6.13
CA SER A 110 -29.76 -28.47 -6.89
C SER A 110 -30.15 -28.55 -8.37
N GLY A 111 -29.21 -29.04 -9.19
CA GLY A 111 -29.48 -29.57 -10.52
C GLY A 111 -28.24 -30.26 -11.12
N SER A 112 -28.03 -31.51 -10.73
CA SER A 112 -27.08 -32.48 -11.31
C SER A 112 -27.44 -32.88 -12.74
N CYS A 113 -26.45 -33.16 -13.60
CA CYS A 113 -26.46 -34.23 -14.62
C CYS A 113 -25.07 -34.37 -15.28
N THR A 114 -24.49 -35.56 -15.20
CA THR A 114 -23.39 -36.12 -16.02
C THR A 114 -24.00 -36.83 -17.25
N PRO A 115 -23.25 -37.59 -18.09
CA PRO A 115 -21.85 -37.48 -18.55
C PRO A 115 -21.77 -37.46 -20.10
N ASP A 116 -20.56 -37.30 -20.67
CA ASP A 116 -19.92 -38.30 -21.56
C ASP A 116 -18.91 -37.71 -22.57
N VAL A 117 -17.76 -38.42 -22.62
CA VAL A 117 -16.81 -38.71 -23.72
C VAL A 117 -16.23 -37.56 -24.57
N ASN A 118 -14.90 -37.36 -24.48
CA ASN A 118 -13.95 -37.80 -25.52
C ASN A 118 -12.51 -37.33 -25.28
N GLU A 119 -11.63 -38.25 -25.63
CA GLU A 119 -10.17 -38.26 -25.58
C GLU A 119 -9.58 -37.82 -26.94
N ALA A 120 -8.53 -36.98 -26.95
CA ALA A 120 -7.47 -36.92 -27.97
C ALA A 120 -6.49 -35.76 -27.62
N THR A 121 -5.30 -36.01 -27.06
CA THR A 121 -4.00 -36.21 -27.74
C THR A 121 -3.63 -35.19 -28.83
N ALA A 122 -2.53 -34.46 -28.58
CA ALA A 122 -1.35 -34.29 -29.45
C ALA A 122 -0.74 -32.86 -29.42
N ALA A 123 0.44 -32.73 -28.82
CA ALA A 123 1.51 -31.84 -29.30
C ALA A 123 2.13 -32.49 -30.57
N PRO A 124 2.91 -31.79 -31.45
CA PRO A 124 4.28 -31.37 -31.12
C PRO A 124 4.80 -30.06 -31.79
N THR A 125 5.86 -29.50 -31.17
CA THR A 125 7.18 -29.04 -31.70
C THR A 125 7.25 -28.38 -33.10
N SER A 126 7.89 -27.22 -33.30
CA SER A 126 9.35 -27.06 -33.55
C SER A 126 9.57 -25.71 -34.25
N GLN A 127 10.43 -24.81 -33.77
CA GLN A 127 11.81 -24.56 -34.24
C GLN A 127 11.99 -23.19 -34.95
N LYS A 128 12.95 -22.42 -34.42
CA LYS A 128 13.76 -21.34 -35.05
C LYS A 128 14.58 -21.91 -36.22
N PRO A 129 15.02 -21.11 -37.22
CA PRO A 129 16.15 -20.14 -37.11
C PRO A 129 15.88 -18.88 -37.98
N GLY A 130 16.72 -17.85 -38.17
CA GLY A 130 18.12 -17.58 -37.91
C GLY A 130 18.44 -16.12 -38.29
N ALA A 131 19.70 -15.74 -38.04
CA ALA A 131 20.37 -14.45 -38.16
C ALA A 131 20.08 -13.55 -39.39
N ALA A 132 20.16 -12.22 -39.20
CA ALA A 132 21.00 -11.33 -40.00
C ALA A 132 21.05 -9.90 -39.40
N ALA A 133 22.27 -9.41 -39.17
CA ALA A 133 22.58 -8.04 -38.81
C ALA A 133 22.56 -7.14 -40.06
N LYS A 134 21.94 -5.96 -39.98
CA LYS A 134 22.24 -4.79 -40.82
C LYS A 134 21.95 -3.49 -40.04
N THR A 135 22.99 -2.70 -39.82
CA THR A 135 22.95 -1.23 -39.62
C THR A 135 22.97 -0.61 -41.04
N PRO A 136 22.26 0.49 -41.35
CA PRO A 136 22.78 1.82 -41.01
C PRO A 136 21.71 2.91 -40.78
N THR A 137 22.22 4.13 -40.56
CA THR A 137 21.60 5.46 -40.68
C THR A 137 20.90 6.06 -39.46
N ALA A 138 21.58 7.06 -38.90
CA ALA A 138 21.09 8.02 -37.94
C ALA A 138 20.02 8.92 -38.58
N SER A 139 18.80 8.82 -38.07
CA SER A 139 17.78 9.86 -38.21
C SER A 139 17.58 10.52 -36.85
N THR A 140 18.12 11.72 -36.71
CA THR A 140 17.88 12.61 -35.56
C THR A 140 16.40 12.97 -35.51
N THR A 141 15.64 12.22 -34.71
CA THR A 141 14.32 12.64 -34.24
C THR A 141 14.40 12.78 -32.73
N THR A 142 14.58 14.01 -32.25
CA THR A 142 14.38 14.36 -30.84
C THR A 142 12.88 14.23 -30.52
N ARG A 143 12.40 13.00 -30.38
CA ARG A 143 11.12 12.71 -29.73
C ARG A 143 11.28 13.03 -28.26
N ARG A 144 10.96 14.27 -27.89
CA ARG A 144 10.73 14.69 -26.51
C ARG A 144 9.54 13.87 -25.99
N ARG A 145 9.81 12.68 -25.45
CA ARG A 145 8.82 11.87 -24.74
C ARG A 145 8.28 12.75 -23.62
N LYS A 146 7.05 13.22 -23.77
CA LYS A 146 6.29 13.86 -22.69
C LYS A 146 6.16 12.77 -21.62
N ARG A 147 7.05 12.73 -20.62
CA ARG A 147 6.98 11.78 -19.51
C ARG A 147 5.66 12.07 -18.82
N GLN A 148 4.67 11.23 -19.07
CA GLN A 148 3.42 11.26 -18.33
C GLN A 148 3.79 11.07 -16.86
N ALA A 149 3.41 12.01 -16.00
CA ALA A 149 3.76 11.94 -14.59
C ALA A 149 3.17 10.65 -14.01
N THR A 150 4.06 9.74 -13.62
CA THR A 150 3.75 8.38 -13.14
C THR A 150 3.12 8.41 -11.75
N LEU A 151 3.38 9.46 -10.98
CA LEU A 151 2.99 9.59 -9.57
C LEU A 151 2.75 11.06 -9.20
N ASP A 152 1.75 11.33 -8.37
CA ASP A 152 1.60 12.61 -7.66
C ASP A 152 2.59 12.67 -6.50
N LYS A 153 3.76 13.21 -6.81
CA LYS A 153 4.88 13.27 -5.87
C LYS A 153 4.63 14.21 -4.69
N SER A 154 3.66 15.11 -4.76
CA SER A 154 3.32 16.02 -3.64
C SER A 154 2.31 15.43 -2.66
N PHE A 155 1.55 14.42 -3.08
CA PHE A 155 0.48 13.82 -2.29
C PHE A 155 1.02 12.97 -1.15
N THR A 156 1.93 12.04 -1.44
CA THR A 156 2.52 11.17 -0.41
C THR A 156 3.30 12.01 0.61
N LYS A 157 3.04 11.86 1.90
CA LYS A 157 3.76 12.59 2.97
C LYS A 157 4.64 11.67 3.78
N ALA A 158 4.18 10.45 4.04
CA ALA A 158 4.94 9.42 4.73
C ALA A 158 5.24 8.26 3.77
N VAL A 159 6.50 7.84 3.70
CA VAL A 159 6.96 6.71 2.88
C VAL A 159 7.40 5.60 3.80
N GLN A 160 6.71 4.47 3.73
CA GLN A 160 7.00 3.27 4.54
C GLN A 160 8.07 2.44 3.82
N LEU A 161 9.29 2.48 4.35
CA LEU A 161 10.45 1.85 3.71
C LEU A 161 10.46 0.33 3.83
N HIS A 162 9.74 -0.25 4.79
CA HIS A 162 9.73 -1.70 5.04
C HIS A 162 8.32 -2.31 4.92
N GLY A 163 7.40 -1.63 4.24
CA GLY A 163 6.00 -2.04 4.14
C GLY A 163 5.19 -1.72 5.40
N ASP A 164 4.09 -2.45 5.59
CA ASP A 164 3.14 -2.23 6.67
C ASP A 164 2.57 -3.54 7.22
N LEU A 165 1.90 -3.45 8.36
CA LEU A 165 1.21 -4.58 8.97
C LEU A 165 -0.27 -4.64 8.61
N ASP A 166 -0.80 -3.84 7.67
CA ASP A 166 -2.23 -3.80 7.36
C ASP A 166 -2.67 -5.09 6.65
N ASN A 167 -1.77 -5.70 5.87
CA ASN A 167 -2.05 -6.86 5.03
C ASN A 167 -1.08 -8.04 5.27
N VAL A 168 -1.53 -9.23 4.88
CA VAL A 168 -0.71 -10.41 4.68
C VAL A 168 -0.66 -10.75 3.19
N ILE A 169 0.45 -11.31 2.75
CA ILE A 169 0.73 -11.71 1.36
C ILE A 169 1.05 -13.21 1.30
N CYS A 170 0.54 -13.88 0.27
CA CYS A 170 0.91 -15.27 -0.02
C CYS A 170 2.32 -15.37 -0.62
N THR A 171 3.11 -16.33 -0.15
CA THR A 171 4.47 -16.58 -0.66
C THR A 171 4.54 -17.17 -2.07
N ILE A 172 3.43 -17.72 -2.59
CA ILE A 172 3.38 -18.35 -3.92
C ILE A 172 2.58 -17.49 -4.91
N CYS A 173 1.32 -17.18 -4.59
CA CYS A 173 0.44 -16.49 -5.53
C CYS A 173 0.40 -14.97 -5.35
N HIS A 174 1.12 -14.42 -4.36
CA HIS A 174 1.21 -12.99 -4.04
C HIS A 174 -0.14 -12.28 -3.83
N THR A 175 -1.20 -13.04 -3.56
CA THR A 175 -2.51 -12.46 -3.23
C THR A 175 -2.44 -11.86 -1.83
N ARG A 176 -2.95 -10.63 -1.70
CA ARG A 176 -3.02 -9.88 -0.44
C ARG A 176 -4.36 -10.09 0.25
N TYR A 177 -4.32 -10.20 1.56
CA TYR A 177 -5.50 -10.26 2.41
C TYR A 177 -5.32 -9.27 3.57
N PRO A 178 -6.41 -8.64 4.06
CA PRO A 178 -6.34 -7.84 5.27
C PRO A 178 -5.83 -8.70 6.43
N PHE A 179 -4.89 -8.19 7.21
CA PHE A 179 -4.40 -8.88 8.39
C PHE A 179 -5.42 -8.68 9.52
N THR A 180 -6.32 -9.65 9.70
CA THR A 180 -7.41 -9.60 10.68
C THR A 180 -6.95 -10.03 12.07
N THR A 181 -7.73 -9.72 13.11
CA THR A 181 -7.47 -10.19 14.49
C THR A 181 -7.45 -11.72 14.59
N GLN A 182 -8.27 -12.41 13.79
CA GLN A 182 -8.29 -13.88 13.71
C GLN A 182 -6.96 -14.42 13.19
N LEU A 183 -6.48 -13.88 12.06
CA LEU A 183 -5.17 -14.23 11.54
C LEU A 183 -4.04 -13.90 12.53
N ALA A 184 -4.14 -12.78 13.26
CA ALA A 184 -3.15 -12.46 14.29
C ALA A 184 -3.10 -13.51 15.42
N GLN A 185 -4.25 -14.07 15.80
CA GLN A 185 -4.31 -15.16 16.77
C GLN A 185 -3.69 -16.46 16.24
N GLU A 186 -4.00 -16.84 14.99
CA GLU A 186 -3.37 -18.00 14.34
C GLU A 186 -1.84 -17.83 14.25
N PHE A 187 -1.37 -16.61 14.00
CA PHE A 187 0.05 -16.28 14.02
C PHE A 187 0.67 -16.45 15.41
N CYS A 188 -0.02 -16.07 16.48
CA CYS A 188 0.43 -16.26 17.86
C CYS A 188 0.66 -17.75 18.21
N GLU A 189 -0.05 -18.67 17.57
CA GLU A 189 0.17 -20.12 17.73
C GLU A 189 1.48 -20.59 17.08
N GLY A 190 2.12 -19.75 16.26
CA GLY A 190 3.39 -20.02 15.61
C GLY A 190 3.29 -20.89 14.36
N ALA A 191 2.08 -21.17 13.87
CA ALA A 191 1.86 -21.90 12.63
C ALA A 191 1.60 -20.92 11.46
N PRO A 192 2.26 -21.08 10.31
CA PRO A 192 1.98 -20.27 9.12
C PRO A 192 0.60 -20.65 8.54
N PRO A 193 -0.37 -19.73 8.44
CA PRO A 193 -1.68 -20.09 7.92
C PRO A 193 -1.65 -20.28 6.40
N PRO A 194 -2.39 -21.27 5.86
CA PRO A 194 -2.43 -21.56 4.43
C PRO A 194 -3.18 -20.48 3.66
N CYS A 195 -2.75 -20.21 2.43
CA CYS A 195 -3.42 -19.25 1.56
C CYS A 195 -4.78 -19.78 1.07
N PRO A 196 -5.89 -19.06 1.31
CA PRO A 196 -7.23 -19.49 0.88
C PRO A 196 -7.33 -19.73 -0.63
N ARG A 197 -6.74 -18.84 -1.44
CA ARG A 197 -6.73 -18.94 -2.90
C ARG A 197 -5.94 -20.16 -3.39
N CYS A 198 -4.79 -20.46 -2.79
CA CYS A 198 -4.00 -21.61 -3.21
C CYS A 198 -4.73 -22.92 -2.87
N LYS A 199 -5.34 -22.97 -1.67
CA LYS A 199 -6.15 -24.10 -1.22
C LYS A 199 -7.38 -24.35 -2.11
N GLU A 200 -8.05 -23.28 -2.53
CA GLU A 200 -9.17 -23.36 -3.47
C GLU A 200 -8.72 -23.94 -4.82
N ILE A 201 -7.60 -23.46 -5.37
CA ILE A 201 -7.03 -23.98 -6.62
C ILE A 201 -6.64 -25.45 -6.49
N GLU A 202 -6.00 -25.85 -5.38
CA GLU A 202 -5.65 -27.24 -5.10
C GLU A 202 -6.90 -28.12 -5.08
N THR A 203 -7.93 -27.72 -4.33
CA THR A 203 -9.21 -28.44 -4.22
C THR A 203 -9.88 -28.63 -5.59
N ILE A 204 -9.93 -27.57 -6.41
CA ILE A 204 -10.52 -27.64 -7.76
C ILE A 204 -9.73 -28.62 -8.64
N ARG A 205 -8.40 -28.62 -8.54
CA ARG A 205 -7.56 -29.51 -9.36
C ARG A 205 -7.70 -30.96 -8.96
N ASP A 206 -7.82 -31.24 -7.67
CA ASP A 206 -8.05 -32.58 -7.15
C ASP A 206 -9.39 -33.14 -7.64
N ILE A 207 -10.45 -32.33 -7.61
CA ILE A 207 -11.77 -32.70 -8.16
C ILE A 207 -11.69 -33.01 -9.66
N VAL A 208 -10.90 -32.23 -10.41
CA VAL A 208 -10.71 -32.41 -11.87
C VAL A 208 -9.70 -33.54 -12.19
N GLY A 209 -9.20 -34.26 -11.19
CA GLY A 209 -8.24 -35.36 -11.37
C GLY A 209 -6.87 -34.90 -11.90
N LYS A 210 -6.54 -33.61 -11.75
CA LYS A 210 -5.23 -33.07 -12.10
C LYS A 210 -4.26 -33.28 -10.94
N ARG A 211 -2.95 -33.26 -11.22
CA ARG A 211 -1.92 -33.29 -10.18
C ARG A 211 -2.12 -32.13 -9.19
N SER A 212 -2.02 -32.44 -7.90
CA SER A 212 -1.99 -31.47 -6.80
C SER A 212 -0.87 -30.45 -6.98
N VAL A 213 -1.07 -29.25 -6.44
CA VAL A 213 -0.12 -28.13 -6.49
C VAL A 213 0.11 -27.65 -5.08
N ALA A 214 1.35 -27.25 -4.78
CA ALA A 214 1.69 -26.77 -3.44
C ALA A 214 0.82 -25.58 -3.02
N THR A 215 0.21 -25.69 -1.84
CA THR A 215 -0.49 -24.58 -1.18
C THR A 215 0.52 -23.65 -0.51
N GLY A 216 0.47 -22.37 -0.87
CA GLY A 216 1.33 -21.34 -0.27
C GLY A 216 0.87 -20.93 1.12
N PHE A 217 1.75 -20.24 1.84
CA PHE A 217 1.47 -19.73 3.18
C PHE A 217 1.35 -18.20 3.17
N LEU A 218 0.56 -17.67 4.09
CA LEU A 218 0.45 -16.24 4.32
C LEU A 218 1.60 -15.77 5.21
N ARG A 219 2.15 -14.60 4.91
CA ARG A 219 3.10 -13.87 5.77
C ARG A 219 2.71 -12.39 5.82
N PRO A 220 3.15 -11.60 6.80
CA PRO A 220 2.89 -10.16 6.81
C PRO A 220 3.53 -9.49 5.59
N ASP A 221 2.86 -8.48 5.03
CA ASP A 221 3.32 -7.73 3.85
C ASP A 221 4.38 -6.68 4.23
N ILE A 222 5.46 -7.17 4.84
CA ILE A 222 6.65 -6.39 5.19
C ILE A 222 7.84 -6.85 4.34
N VAL A 223 8.80 -5.94 4.15
CA VAL A 223 10.05 -6.25 3.47
C VAL A 223 11.03 -6.82 4.48
N LEU A 224 11.45 -8.07 4.26
CA LEU A 224 12.46 -8.74 5.08
C LEU A 224 13.87 -8.44 4.56
N TYR A 225 14.87 -8.77 5.37
CA TYR A 225 16.26 -8.64 4.94
C TYR A 225 16.53 -9.43 3.66
N ASN A 226 17.26 -8.81 2.74
CA ASN A 226 17.62 -9.34 1.43
C ASN A 226 16.43 -9.55 0.48
N GLU A 227 15.24 -9.03 0.81
CA GLU A 227 14.13 -8.94 -0.13
C GLU A 227 14.16 -7.59 -0.85
N THR A 228 13.72 -7.61 -2.12
CA THR A 228 13.53 -6.38 -2.89
C THR A 228 12.21 -5.73 -2.52
N HIS A 229 12.23 -4.42 -2.29
CA HIS A 229 11.02 -3.67 -2.01
C HIS A 229 10.07 -3.68 -3.23
N PRO A 230 8.79 -4.13 -3.11
CA PRO A 230 7.86 -4.19 -4.24
C PRO A 230 7.63 -2.84 -4.94
N GLN A 231 7.73 -1.74 -4.17
CA GLN A 231 7.59 -0.36 -4.65
C GLN A 231 8.93 0.41 -4.68
N GLY A 232 10.07 -0.29 -4.69
CA GLY A 232 11.39 0.35 -4.58
C GLY A 232 11.66 1.40 -5.67
N GLU A 233 11.22 1.15 -6.91
CA GLU A 233 11.33 2.14 -7.99
C GLU A 233 10.55 3.44 -7.69
N LEU A 234 9.34 3.33 -7.14
CA LEU A 234 8.52 4.49 -6.77
C LEU A 234 9.15 5.28 -5.62
N ILE A 235 9.72 4.59 -4.64
CA ILE A 235 10.46 5.21 -3.53
C ILE A 235 11.67 5.96 -4.08
N GLY A 236 12.43 5.35 -5.00
CA GLY A 236 13.54 6.01 -5.69
C GLY A 236 13.12 7.26 -6.46
N GLU A 237 11.99 7.21 -7.17
CA GLU A 237 11.43 8.37 -7.88
C GLU A 237 10.98 9.51 -6.95
N LEU A 238 10.53 9.20 -5.73
CA LEU A 238 10.20 10.18 -4.70
C LEU A 238 11.45 10.79 -4.08
N ASN A 239 12.43 9.95 -3.73
CA ASN A 239 13.71 10.40 -3.18
C ASN A 239 14.43 11.35 -4.14
N GLU A 240 14.52 10.99 -5.42
CA GLU A 240 15.12 11.87 -6.44
C GLU A 240 14.34 13.19 -6.59
N TYR A 241 13.01 13.15 -6.47
CA TYR A 241 12.18 14.35 -6.51
C TYR A 241 12.39 15.25 -5.30
N ASP A 242 12.51 14.68 -4.11
CA ASP A 242 12.74 15.42 -2.87
C ASP A 242 14.13 16.06 -2.87
N LEU A 243 15.17 15.34 -3.29
CA LEU A 243 16.53 15.87 -3.44
C LEU A 243 16.58 17.04 -4.44
N LYS A 244 15.85 16.96 -5.56
CA LYS A 244 15.74 18.05 -6.55
C LYS A 244 15.10 19.32 -5.97
N ARG A 245 14.24 19.18 -4.96
CA ARG A 245 13.65 20.33 -4.25
C ARG A 245 14.61 21.01 -3.27
N ARG A 246 15.81 20.44 -3.06
CA ARG A 246 16.85 20.97 -2.17
C ARG A 246 16.30 21.24 -0.76
N PRO A 247 15.99 20.19 0.01
CA PRO A 247 15.58 20.36 1.40
C PRO A 247 16.65 21.16 2.16
N ASP A 248 16.20 22.09 2.97
CA ASP A 248 17.03 22.98 3.79
C ASP A 248 17.33 22.39 5.18
N LEU A 249 16.55 21.38 5.60
CA LEU A 249 16.69 20.70 6.88
C LEU A 249 16.42 19.19 6.76
N LEU A 250 17.28 18.38 7.36
CA LEU A 250 17.09 16.94 7.57
C LEU A 250 16.99 16.68 9.08
N ILE A 251 15.91 16.03 9.52
CA ILE A 251 15.71 15.63 10.90
C ILE A 251 15.75 14.10 10.98
N VAL A 252 16.64 13.56 11.81
CA VAL A 252 16.73 12.12 12.10
C VAL A 252 16.23 11.89 13.53
N ILE A 253 15.18 11.08 13.70
CA ILE A 253 14.54 10.84 15.00
C ILE A 253 14.43 9.33 15.23
N GLY A 254 14.87 8.87 16.41
CA GLY A 254 14.54 7.53 16.89
C GLY A 254 15.06 6.37 16.04
N THR A 255 16.17 6.54 15.30
CA THR A 255 16.78 5.47 14.51
C THR A 255 18.31 5.46 14.67
N SER A 256 18.89 4.26 14.63
CA SER A 256 20.34 4.06 14.70
C SER A 256 21.03 4.11 13.33
N LEU A 257 20.25 4.16 12.23
CA LEU A 257 20.74 4.17 10.84
C LEU A 257 21.72 3.03 10.49
N LYS A 258 21.62 1.88 11.17
CA LYS A 258 22.49 0.72 10.93
C LYS A 258 22.10 -0.10 9.72
N ILE A 259 20.82 -0.06 9.34
CA ILE A 259 20.30 -0.79 8.19
C ILE A 259 20.38 0.16 6.99
N PRO A 260 21.09 -0.21 5.91
CA PRO A 260 21.10 0.60 4.70
C PRO A 260 19.66 0.73 4.17
N GLY A 261 19.28 1.95 3.81
CA GLY A 261 17.95 2.24 3.29
C GLY A 261 17.70 1.56 1.94
N VAL A 262 16.42 1.51 1.57
CA VAL A 262 15.92 1.03 0.27
C VAL A 262 16.36 1.93 -0.88
#